data_AF-A0A7V4WB62-F1
#
_entry.id   AF-A0A7V4WB62-F1
#
_cell.length_a   1.000
_cell.length_b   1.000
_cell.length_c   1.000
_cell.angle_alpha   90.00
_cell.angle_beta   90.00
_cell.angle_gamma   90.00
#
_symmetry.space_group_name_H-M   'P 1'
#
loop_
_entity.id
_entity.type
_entity.pdbx_description
1 polymer ?
#
loop_
_entity_poly.entity_id
_entity_poly.type
_entity_poly.pdbx_seq_one_letter_code
_entity_poly.pdbx_strand_id
1 'polypeptide(L)'
;MKLRPVYLVLLIIWSLELNNSTSYAISAGYTDDPLKISIGARQMGMGGAMAAISDGASSIFNNPASMAGQKVRLTSMYTSLLGDVNYTIMGGNWPINLFNRQGSMGIGLAGSSVAGLIDPDPTGFKSFDYHNNVWLLAYGEKIDLFNHQGKIALRLKYFDEGFTGSQTDYGKGYNLDAGLIFTLWEKTDIGLMVQNFLLSSLGGKVIWASGGEESIPKQLRMGIASRRLRSDVLLAADVDTYVNRPTYPARIHAGVEWQIIPTFSLRLGFDNSNPTFGTGLKIGQFVFDYAYHPYFGFRDITTHYFSLSFIEKEVVELPKKVVEAPKTIALTPEVITPALKVIVTTPEAISSAEKFKPSQLKMSTKRVFHYVSNGETLRDILLKYYGTTKYYKKFAALNGIKNVHFLLPGKYLIIPPKEKLEKQ
;
A
#
# COMPACT_ATOMS: atom_id res chain seq x y z
N MET A 1 -17.43 14.75 -28.11
CA MET A 1 -16.09 14.13 -28.00
C MET A 1 -15.89 13.73 -26.54
N LYS A 2 -15.93 12.45 -26.18
CA LYS A 2 -15.70 12.00 -24.79
C LYS A 2 -14.20 12.15 -24.50
N LEU A 3 -13.79 13.24 -23.87
CA LEU A 3 -12.43 13.38 -23.33
C LEU A 3 -12.19 12.19 -22.40
N ARG A 4 -11.18 11.37 -22.73
CA ARG A 4 -10.79 10.25 -21.86
C ARG A 4 -10.37 10.81 -20.50
N PRO A 5 -10.68 10.13 -19.38
CA PRO A 5 -10.41 10.64 -18.02
C PRO A 5 -8.96 11.08 -17.79
N VAL A 6 -8.00 10.44 -18.49
CA VAL A 6 -6.57 10.79 -18.49
C VAL A 6 -6.33 12.25 -18.92
N TYR A 7 -7.05 12.74 -19.94
CA TYR A 7 -6.91 14.12 -20.40
C TYR A 7 -7.48 15.13 -19.41
N LEU A 8 -8.50 14.76 -18.64
CA LEU A 8 -9.08 15.60 -17.59
C LEU A 8 -8.15 15.70 -16.37
N VAL A 9 -7.50 14.60 -15.98
CA VAL A 9 -6.48 14.62 -14.91
C VAL A 9 -5.26 15.43 -15.37
N LEU A 10 -4.79 15.23 -16.60
CA LEU A 10 -3.70 16.03 -17.16
C LEU A 10 -4.09 17.51 -17.32
N LEU A 11 -5.35 17.82 -17.66
CA LEU A 11 -5.88 19.20 -17.71
C LEU A 11 -6.01 19.84 -16.33
N ILE A 12 -6.35 19.08 -15.28
CA ILE A 12 -6.36 19.57 -13.89
C ILE A 12 -4.93 19.82 -13.41
N ILE A 13 -3.98 18.93 -13.74
CA ILE A 13 -2.56 19.13 -13.46
C ILE A 13 -2.04 20.39 -14.20
N TRP A 14 -2.38 20.55 -15.47
CA TRP A 14 -1.98 21.69 -16.29
C TRP A 14 -2.66 23.01 -15.87
N SER A 15 -3.91 22.97 -15.41
CA SER A 15 -4.61 24.16 -14.90
C SER A 15 -4.12 24.60 -13.51
N LEU A 16 -3.62 23.67 -12.70
CA LEU A 16 -2.93 23.96 -11.43
C LEU A 16 -1.55 24.64 -11.65
N GLU A 17 -0.95 24.53 -12.84
CA GLU A 17 0.31 25.18 -13.20
C GLU A 17 0.14 26.64 -13.66
N LEU A 18 -1.05 27.03 -14.15
CA LEU A 18 -1.25 28.33 -14.85
C LEU A 18 -1.48 29.57 -13.94
N ASN A 19 -1.38 29.47 -12.62
CA ASN A 19 -1.69 30.61 -11.72
C ASN A 19 -0.57 31.08 -10.77
N ASN A 20 0.66 30.59 -10.87
CA ASN A 20 1.74 31.02 -9.96
C ASN A 20 2.72 32.00 -10.61
N SER A 21 2.19 33.11 -11.14
CA SER A 21 2.98 34.32 -11.40
C SER A 21 2.69 35.37 -10.32
N THR A 22 2.86 34.99 -9.05
CA THR A 22 2.94 35.98 -7.97
C THR A 22 4.40 36.19 -7.64
N SER A 23 4.86 37.41 -7.87
CA SER A 23 6.17 37.89 -7.46
C SER A 23 6.28 37.72 -5.94
N TYR A 24 7.07 36.75 -5.47
CA TYR A 24 7.32 36.56 -4.05
C TYR A 24 8.35 37.60 -3.61
N ALA A 25 7.94 38.49 -2.71
CA ALA A 25 8.86 39.35 -2.00
C ALA A 25 9.92 38.48 -1.31
N ILE A 26 11.17 38.65 -1.74
CA ILE A 26 12.35 38.06 -1.12
C ILE A 26 12.52 38.74 0.25
N SER A 27 12.11 38.07 1.33
CA SER A 27 12.40 38.53 2.70
C SER A 27 12.37 37.42 3.76
N ALA A 28 11.79 36.25 3.51
CA ALA A 28 11.82 35.14 4.46
C ALA A 28 12.84 34.09 4.00
N GLY A 29 13.72 33.65 4.91
CA GLY A 29 14.50 32.42 4.72
C GLY A 29 13.58 31.21 4.55
N TYR A 30 14.13 30.08 4.11
CA TYR A 30 13.39 28.82 4.09
C TYR A 30 13.88 27.92 5.21
N THR A 31 12.96 27.41 6.03
CA THR A 31 13.27 26.29 6.93
C THR A 31 13.13 24.96 6.18
N ASP A 32 13.82 23.92 6.67
CA ASP A 32 13.73 22.56 6.14
C ASP A 32 12.56 21.80 6.79
N ASP A 33 11.89 20.97 5.97
CA ASP A 33 10.87 20.04 6.43
C ASP A 33 11.53 18.69 6.78
N PRO A 34 11.45 18.19 8.03
CA PRO A 34 12.08 16.92 8.41
C PRO A 34 11.70 15.74 7.50
N LEU A 35 10.49 15.73 6.94
CA LEU A 35 10.03 14.66 6.05
C LEU A 35 10.79 14.56 4.72
N LYS A 36 11.61 15.55 4.39
CA LYS A 36 12.49 15.56 3.20
C LYS A 36 13.64 14.56 3.30
N ILE A 37 14.13 14.27 4.51
CA ILE A 37 15.37 13.51 4.72
C ILE A 37 15.13 12.02 4.48
N SER A 38 14.19 11.45 5.23
CA SER A 38 13.85 10.03 5.15
C SER A 38 12.52 9.77 5.83
N ILE A 39 11.81 8.77 5.35
CA ILE A 39 10.43 8.48 5.73
C ILE A 39 10.24 6.99 6.05
N GLY A 40 11.33 6.22 6.09
CA GLY A 40 11.34 4.79 6.41
C GLY A 40 12.45 4.04 5.69
N ALA A 41 13.03 3.04 6.36
CA ALA A 41 14.13 2.25 5.80
C ALA A 41 13.70 1.49 4.53
N ARG A 42 12.46 0.99 4.47
CA ARG A 42 11.91 0.36 3.27
C ARG A 42 11.99 1.27 2.03
N GLN A 43 11.57 2.53 2.18
CA GLN A 43 11.56 3.50 1.09
C GLN A 43 12.98 3.93 0.73
N MET A 44 13.86 4.14 1.72
CA MET A 44 15.27 4.45 1.46
C MET A 44 15.98 3.33 0.69
N GLY A 45 15.68 2.07 1.00
CA GLY A 45 16.18 0.91 0.25
C GLY A 45 15.66 0.81 -1.19
N MET A 46 14.60 1.55 -1.53
CA MET A 46 14.03 1.70 -2.88
C MET A 46 14.33 3.07 -3.50
N GLY A 47 15.39 3.74 -3.04
CA GLY A 47 15.85 5.01 -3.60
C GLY A 47 14.93 6.19 -3.29
N GLY A 48 14.09 6.09 -2.26
CA GLY A 48 13.15 7.14 -1.87
C GLY A 48 11.82 7.14 -2.63
N ALA A 49 11.56 6.14 -3.48
CA ALA A 49 10.28 5.99 -4.16
C ALA A 49 9.16 5.58 -3.18
N MET A 50 8.05 6.32 -3.20
CA MET A 50 7.01 6.31 -2.16
C MET A 50 5.63 6.79 -2.62
N ALA A 51 5.54 7.63 -3.66
CA ALA A 51 4.38 8.47 -3.89
C ALA A 51 3.13 7.65 -4.22
N ALA A 52 3.33 6.56 -4.96
CA ALA A 52 2.29 5.63 -5.38
C ALA A 52 2.26 4.34 -4.56
N ILE A 53 3.20 4.15 -3.63
CA ILE A 53 3.27 2.90 -2.84
C ILE A 53 2.15 2.94 -1.80
N SER A 54 1.17 2.05 -1.97
CA SER A 54 -0.07 2.05 -1.21
C SER A 54 -0.07 1.07 -0.03
N ASP A 55 1.04 0.35 0.19
CA ASP A 55 1.28 -0.57 1.30
C ASP A 55 2.42 -0.09 2.21
N GLY A 56 2.42 -0.54 3.47
CA GLY A 56 3.46 -0.26 4.46
C GLY A 56 2.92 0.40 5.73
N ALA A 57 3.78 0.61 6.73
CA ALA A 57 3.42 1.25 8.00
C ALA A 57 3.87 2.72 8.09
N SER A 58 4.71 3.18 7.18
CA SER A 58 5.18 4.58 7.11
C SER A 58 4.28 5.50 6.29
N SER A 59 3.05 5.08 6.02
CA SER A 59 2.08 5.81 5.21
C SER A 59 1.81 7.24 5.69
N ILE A 60 1.86 7.49 7.01
CA ILE A 60 1.73 8.83 7.60
C ILE A 60 2.86 9.79 7.22
N PHE A 61 4.07 9.27 6.98
CA PHE A 61 5.27 10.05 6.61
C PHE A 61 5.42 10.18 5.10
N ASN A 62 4.96 9.17 4.36
CA ASN A 62 4.98 9.14 2.91
C ASN A 62 3.80 9.94 2.32
N ASN A 63 3.17 9.43 1.25
CA ASN A 63 1.87 9.93 0.77
C ASN A 63 0.76 9.46 1.74
N PRO A 64 0.11 10.37 2.50
CA PRO A 64 -0.88 10.01 3.49
C PRO A 64 -2.11 9.30 2.89
N ALA A 65 -2.37 9.45 1.59
CA ALA A 65 -3.46 8.72 0.92
C ALA A 65 -3.25 7.20 0.96
N SER A 66 -2.01 6.72 1.09
CA SER A 66 -1.72 5.29 1.23
C SER A 66 -2.36 4.68 2.49
N MET A 67 -2.60 5.49 3.54
CA MET A 67 -3.26 5.05 4.78
C MET A 67 -4.71 4.63 4.56
N ALA A 68 -5.38 5.13 3.52
CA ALA A 68 -6.82 4.97 3.35
C ALA A 68 -7.27 3.49 3.36
N GLY A 69 -8.03 3.13 4.40
CA GLY A 69 -8.55 1.79 4.64
C GLY A 69 -7.50 0.77 5.09
N GLN A 70 -6.34 1.23 5.56
CA GLN A 70 -5.38 0.40 6.26
C GLN A 70 -5.89 0.11 7.69
N LYS A 71 -5.51 -1.07 8.20
CA LYS A 71 -5.69 -1.46 9.60
C LYS A 71 -4.67 -0.79 10.51
N VAL A 72 -4.57 -1.21 11.77
CA VAL A 72 -3.57 -0.65 12.69
C VAL A 72 -2.17 -0.92 12.15
N ARG A 73 -1.40 0.14 11.94
CA ARG A 73 -0.01 0.08 11.52
C ARG A 73 0.80 1.07 12.32
N LEU A 74 1.90 0.62 12.91
CA LEU A 74 2.82 1.43 13.69
C LEU A 74 4.20 1.31 13.07
N THR A 75 4.99 2.37 13.12
CA THR A 75 6.36 2.37 12.63
C THR A 75 7.24 3.30 13.44
N SER A 76 8.50 2.93 13.56
CA SER A 76 9.59 3.81 13.92
C SER A 76 10.75 3.65 12.93
N MET A 77 11.59 4.67 12.84
CA MET A 77 12.85 4.61 12.11
C MET A 77 13.88 5.46 12.83
N TYR A 78 15.12 5.00 12.85
CA TYR A 78 16.27 5.74 13.34
C TYR A 78 17.41 5.70 12.32
N THR A 79 18.13 6.81 12.22
CA THR A 79 19.41 6.91 11.52
C THR A 79 20.28 7.99 12.17
N SER A 80 21.59 7.86 12.01
CA SER A 80 22.53 8.95 12.24
C SER A 80 23.00 9.49 10.89
N LEU A 81 22.63 10.72 10.59
CA LEU A 81 23.02 11.40 9.36
C LEU A 81 24.41 12.00 9.56
N LEU A 82 25.32 11.75 8.61
CA LEU A 82 26.71 12.21 8.65
C LEU A 82 27.51 11.73 9.89
N GLY A 83 26.98 10.80 10.68
CA GLY A 83 27.60 10.32 11.92
C GLY A 83 27.15 11.06 13.19
N ASP A 84 26.65 12.29 13.07
CA ASP A 84 26.41 13.17 14.22
C ASP A 84 24.93 13.57 14.43
N VAL A 85 24.15 13.68 13.35
CA VAL A 85 22.77 14.20 13.44
C VAL A 85 21.80 13.03 13.56
N ASN A 86 21.19 12.90 14.74
CA ASN A 86 20.15 11.91 14.97
C ASN A 86 18.91 12.28 14.18
N TYR A 87 18.34 11.33 13.44
CA TYR A 87 17.05 11.50 12.77
C TYR A 87 16.14 10.33 13.11
N THR A 88 14.94 10.67 13.59
CA THR A 88 13.96 9.69 14.07
C THR A 88 12.59 9.98 13.49
N ILE A 89 11.86 8.92 13.15
CA ILE A 89 10.41 8.99 12.95
C ILE A 89 9.71 7.99 13.85
N MET A 90 8.53 8.33 14.35
CA MET A 90 7.66 7.45 15.12
C MET A 90 6.21 7.80 14.83
N GLY A 91 5.40 6.83 14.43
CA GLY A 91 4.02 7.11 14.10
C GLY A 91 3.24 5.88 13.69
N GLY A 92 2.01 6.11 13.27
CA GLY A 92 1.14 5.05 12.82
C GLY A 92 -0.23 5.55 12.43
N ASN A 93 -1.05 4.61 11.99
CA ASN A 93 -2.42 4.85 11.60
C ASN A 93 -3.33 3.74 12.09
N TRP A 94 -4.62 4.05 12.15
CA TRP A 94 -5.66 3.15 12.59
C TRP A 94 -6.94 3.44 11.79
N PRO A 95 -7.77 2.40 11.53
CA PRO A 95 -8.94 2.54 10.70
C PRO A 95 -9.99 3.41 11.40
N ILE A 96 -10.55 4.38 10.68
CA ILE A 96 -11.70 5.16 11.11
C ILE A 96 -12.61 5.39 9.91
N ASN A 97 -13.86 4.96 10.00
CA ASN A 97 -14.81 5.14 8.92
C ASN A 97 -15.66 6.37 9.20
N LEU A 98 -15.55 7.40 8.35
CA LEU A 98 -16.41 8.57 8.38
C LEU A 98 -17.35 8.52 7.17
N PHE A 99 -18.60 8.98 7.35
CA PHE A 99 -19.58 9.09 6.26
C PHE A 99 -19.75 7.81 5.41
N ASN A 100 -19.73 6.64 6.06
CA ASN A 100 -19.78 5.30 5.42
C ASN A 100 -18.64 5.01 4.42
N ARG A 101 -17.53 5.76 4.49
CA ARG A 101 -16.33 5.51 3.69
C ARG A 101 -15.27 4.81 4.52
N GLN A 102 -14.48 3.96 3.86
CA GLN A 102 -13.36 3.28 4.49
C GLN A 102 -12.19 4.25 4.62
N GLY A 103 -11.95 4.71 5.84
CA GLY A 103 -10.92 5.70 6.15
C GLY A 103 -9.91 5.23 7.19
N SER A 104 -8.92 6.06 7.44
CA SER A 104 -7.90 5.86 8.45
C SER A 104 -7.37 7.20 8.95
N MET A 105 -7.13 7.29 10.25
CA MET A 105 -6.48 8.43 10.87
C MET A 105 -5.07 8.03 11.29
N GLY A 106 -4.13 8.96 11.19
CA GLY A 106 -2.73 8.73 11.55
C GLY A 106 -2.13 9.89 12.32
N ILE A 107 -1.19 9.54 13.19
CA ILE A 107 -0.37 10.46 13.97
C ILE A 107 1.10 10.08 13.78
N GLY A 108 1.98 11.08 13.74
CA GLY A 108 3.41 10.83 13.63
C GLY A 108 4.26 11.99 14.13
N LEU A 109 5.51 11.68 14.42
CA LEU A 109 6.58 12.61 14.71
C LEU A 109 7.74 12.24 13.79
N ALA A 110 8.32 13.23 13.14
CA ALA A 110 9.60 13.09 12.45
C ALA A 110 10.49 14.26 12.88
N GLY A 111 11.78 14.02 13.07
CA GLY A 111 12.67 15.12 13.45
C GLY A 111 14.12 14.75 13.43
N SER A 112 14.95 15.78 13.27
CA SER A 112 16.40 15.72 13.44
C SER A 112 16.82 16.46 14.70
N SER A 113 17.88 15.98 15.33
CA SER A 113 18.53 16.70 16.41
C SER A 113 20.03 16.41 16.46
N VAL A 114 20.76 17.39 16.95
CA VAL A 114 22.18 17.29 17.29
C VAL A 114 22.38 18.03 18.62
N ALA A 115 23.24 17.50 19.47
CA ALA A 115 23.55 18.08 20.76
C ALA A 115 25.03 17.99 21.03
N GLY A 116 25.56 18.88 21.85
CA GLY A 116 26.98 18.84 22.24
C GLY A 116 27.93 19.41 21.20
N LEU A 117 27.46 20.19 20.21
CA LEU A 117 28.36 20.83 19.26
C LEU A 117 29.17 21.92 19.98
N ILE A 118 30.46 22.04 19.68
CA ILE A 118 31.31 23.04 20.32
C ILE A 118 31.05 24.40 19.65
N ASP A 119 30.54 25.36 20.43
CA ASP A 119 30.34 26.75 20.04
C ASP A 119 31.37 27.65 20.75
N PRO A 120 32.38 28.15 20.03
CA PRO A 120 33.38 29.04 20.58
C PRO A 120 32.77 30.38 21.02
N ASP A 121 32.90 30.73 22.29
CA ASP A 121 32.39 31.96 22.89
C ASP A 121 33.58 32.80 23.43
N PRO A 122 33.48 34.14 23.48
CA PRO A 122 34.54 34.98 24.05
C PRO A 122 34.96 34.60 25.48
N THR A 123 34.12 33.88 26.22
CA THR A 123 34.40 33.40 27.60
C THR A 123 34.80 31.92 27.70
N GLY A 124 34.89 31.20 26.58
CA GLY A 124 35.26 29.78 26.55
C GLY A 124 34.54 28.99 25.46
N PHE A 125 34.01 27.81 25.81
CA PHE A 125 33.23 26.97 24.92
C PHE A 125 31.83 26.75 25.50
N LYS A 126 30.80 26.89 24.67
CA LYS A 126 29.42 26.50 24.99
C LYS A 126 29.03 25.29 24.15
N SER A 127 28.06 24.52 24.66
CA SER A 127 27.40 23.49 23.86
C SER A 127 26.34 24.15 23.00
N PHE A 128 26.33 23.84 21.71
CA PHE A 128 25.25 24.15 20.80
C PHE A 128 24.42 22.90 20.53
N ASP A 129 23.12 23.04 20.75
CA ASP A 129 22.15 21.99 20.43
C ASP A 129 21.14 22.55 19.42
N TYR A 130 20.68 21.69 18.51
CA TYR A 130 19.66 22.02 17.52
C TYR A 130 18.66 20.88 17.41
N HIS A 131 17.39 21.23 17.24
CA HIS A 131 16.34 20.29 16.88
C HIS A 131 15.40 20.90 15.85
N ASN A 132 14.85 20.04 15.00
CA ASN A 132 13.76 20.35 14.10
C ASN A 132 12.81 19.16 14.05
N ASN A 133 11.64 19.33 14.63
CA ASN A 133 10.61 18.33 14.76
C ASN A 133 9.36 18.75 13.97
N VAL A 134 8.69 17.77 13.38
CA VAL A 134 7.37 17.93 12.78
C VAL A 134 6.41 16.88 13.32
N TRP A 135 5.32 17.37 13.91
CA TRP A 135 4.19 16.57 14.35
C TRP A 135 3.15 16.49 13.24
N LEU A 136 2.61 15.30 13.03
CA LEU A 136 1.71 14.98 11.93
C LEU A 136 0.38 14.51 12.48
N LEU A 137 -0.71 15.04 11.92
CA LEU A 137 -2.05 14.49 12.07
C LEU A 137 -2.67 14.38 10.68
N ALA A 138 -3.13 13.21 10.29
CA ALA A 138 -3.69 13.01 8.95
C ALA A 138 -4.93 12.14 8.96
N TYR A 139 -5.81 12.41 8.00
CA TYR A 139 -6.94 11.56 7.68
C TYR A 139 -6.93 11.23 6.20
N GLY A 140 -7.15 9.97 5.87
CA GLY A 140 -7.26 9.50 4.50
C GLY A 140 -8.40 8.52 4.31
N GLU A 141 -9.06 8.59 3.15
CA GLU A 141 -10.20 7.74 2.83
C GLU A 141 -10.17 7.20 1.40
N LYS A 142 -10.78 6.02 1.23
CA LYS A 142 -11.02 5.45 -0.08
C LYS A 142 -12.14 6.24 -0.75
N ILE A 143 -11.93 6.57 -2.01
CA ILE A 143 -12.92 7.23 -2.87
C ILE A 143 -13.01 6.48 -4.19
N ASP A 144 -14.19 6.46 -4.78
CA ASP A 144 -14.35 6.00 -6.15
C ASP A 144 -14.30 7.20 -7.08
N LEU A 145 -13.31 7.24 -7.98
CA LEU A 145 -13.17 8.29 -8.98
C LEU A 145 -13.29 7.65 -10.37
N PHE A 146 -14.27 8.08 -11.16
CA PHE A 146 -14.43 7.66 -12.55
C PHE A 146 -14.45 6.12 -12.74
N ASN A 147 -15.17 5.39 -11.87
CA ASN A 147 -15.24 3.92 -11.83
C ASN A 147 -13.92 3.20 -11.51
N HIS A 148 -12.95 3.90 -10.93
CA HIS A 148 -11.70 3.32 -10.45
C HIS A 148 -11.53 3.60 -8.96
N GLN A 149 -10.82 2.70 -8.29
CA GLN A 149 -10.51 2.84 -6.87
C GLN A 149 -9.44 3.94 -6.70
N GLY A 150 -9.74 4.89 -5.83
CA GLY A 150 -8.86 5.98 -5.45
C GLY A 150 -8.74 6.11 -3.93
N LYS A 151 -7.77 6.89 -3.51
CA LYS A 151 -7.51 7.24 -2.12
C LYS A 151 -7.11 8.70 -2.05
N ILE A 152 -7.68 9.44 -1.11
CA ILE A 152 -7.27 10.83 -0.82
C ILE A 152 -6.91 10.96 0.64
N ALA A 153 -6.07 11.95 0.96
CA ALA A 153 -5.80 12.33 2.34
C ALA A 153 -5.39 13.78 2.46
N LEU A 154 -5.59 14.32 3.67
CA LEU A 154 -5.01 15.57 4.15
C LEU A 154 -4.16 15.29 5.38
N ARG A 155 -3.05 16.02 5.51
CA ARG A 155 -2.14 15.94 6.66
C ARG A 155 -1.85 17.35 7.16
N LEU A 156 -2.14 17.60 8.43
CA LEU A 156 -1.68 18.75 9.19
C LEU A 156 -0.28 18.49 9.71
N LYS A 157 0.57 19.49 9.61
CA LYS A 157 1.92 19.51 10.15
C LYS A 157 2.06 20.65 11.14
N TYR A 158 2.72 20.37 12.26
CA TYR A 158 3.12 21.35 13.25
C TYR A 158 4.63 21.24 13.47
N PHE A 159 5.34 22.33 13.19
CA PHE A 159 6.80 22.43 13.27
C PHE A 159 7.20 23.01 14.62
N ASP A 160 8.22 22.40 15.21
CA ASP A 160 8.83 22.75 16.48
C ASP A 160 10.34 22.70 16.29
N GLU A 161 10.94 23.88 16.18
CA GLU A 161 12.35 24.07 15.87
C GLU A 161 13.00 24.89 16.96
N GLY A 162 14.29 24.67 17.19
CA GLY A 162 15.02 25.49 18.13
C GLY A 162 16.48 25.14 18.22
N PHE A 163 17.24 26.10 18.72
CA PHE A 163 18.63 25.93 19.04
C PHE A 163 18.98 26.59 20.38
N THR A 164 20.00 26.06 21.01
CA THR A 164 20.59 26.58 22.26
C THR A 164 22.10 26.70 22.08
N GLY A 165 22.74 27.60 22.82
CA GLY A 165 24.19 27.82 22.74
C GLY A 165 24.55 29.23 23.21
N SER A 166 25.40 29.93 22.44
CA SER A 166 25.64 31.36 22.68
C SER A 166 24.39 32.22 22.48
N GLN A 167 23.47 31.75 21.64
CA GLN A 167 22.12 32.28 21.48
C GLN A 167 21.10 31.15 21.63
N THR A 168 19.90 31.51 22.07
CA THR A 168 18.78 30.56 22.19
C THR A 168 17.56 31.16 21.54
N ASP A 169 16.93 30.43 20.63
CA ASP A 169 15.68 30.81 19.99
C ASP A 169 14.85 29.57 19.66
N TYR A 170 13.53 29.77 19.55
CA TYR A 170 12.55 28.72 19.29
C TYR A 170 11.57 29.17 18.22
N GLY A 171 11.37 28.33 17.22
CA GLY A 171 10.47 28.52 16.09
C GLY A 171 9.28 27.57 16.14
N LYS A 172 8.09 28.09 15.85
CA LYS A 172 6.87 27.27 15.71
C LYS A 172 6.15 27.60 14.42
N GLY A 173 5.59 26.59 13.78
CA GLY A 173 4.88 26.77 12.51
C GLY A 173 3.88 25.67 12.22
N TYR A 174 3.09 25.85 11.17
CA TYR A 174 2.18 24.82 10.70
C TYR A 174 2.07 24.83 9.17
N ASN A 175 1.72 23.69 8.60
CA ASN A 175 1.42 23.58 7.18
C ASN A 175 0.47 22.41 6.89
N LEU A 176 0.04 22.30 5.64
CA LEU A 176 -0.86 21.25 5.17
C LEU A 176 -0.25 20.52 3.97
N ASP A 177 -0.49 19.22 3.93
CA ASP A 177 -0.19 18.37 2.78
C ASP A 177 -1.45 17.68 2.28
N ALA A 178 -1.49 17.41 0.97
CA ALA A 178 -2.57 16.67 0.32
C ALA A 178 -1.99 15.49 -0.47
N GLY A 179 -2.65 14.34 -0.36
CA GLY A 179 -2.26 13.11 -1.04
C GLY A 179 -3.40 12.55 -1.88
N LEU A 180 -3.04 11.99 -3.03
CA LEU A 180 -3.94 11.24 -3.92
C LEU A 180 -3.20 9.98 -4.41
N ILE A 181 -3.89 8.84 -4.41
CA ILE A 181 -3.45 7.62 -5.08
C ILE A 181 -4.62 7.09 -5.91
N PHE A 182 -4.33 6.69 -7.15
CA PHE A 182 -5.31 6.16 -8.08
C PHE A 182 -4.79 4.88 -8.72
N THR A 183 -5.60 3.82 -8.71
CA THR A 183 -5.25 2.57 -9.39
C THR A 183 -5.57 2.71 -10.88
N LEU A 184 -4.53 2.96 -11.69
CA LEU A 184 -4.68 3.15 -13.14
C LEU A 184 -5.00 1.83 -13.87
N TRP A 185 -4.36 0.74 -13.46
CA TRP A 185 -4.59 -0.61 -13.97
C TRP A 185 -4.51 -1.62 -12.83
N GLU A 186 -4.91 -2.88 -13.07
CA GLU A 186 -4.73 -3.94 -12.08
C GLU A 186 -3.28 -3.98 -11.59
N LYS A 187 -3.10 -3.85 -10.26
CA LYS A 187 -1.79 -3.83 -9.57
C LYS A 187 -0.85 -2.70 -10.00
N THR A 188 -1.38 -1.58 -10.52
CA THR A 188 -0.59 -0.40 -10.86
C THR A 188 -1.25 0.86 -10.34
N ASP A 189 -0.57 1.53 -9.42
CA ASP A 189 -1.01 2.75 -8.76
C ASP A 189 -0.19 3.94 -9.28
N ILE A 190 -0.86 5.09 -9.41
CA ILE A 190 -0.23 6.40 -9.60
C ILE A 190 -0.49 7.22 -8.35
N GLY A 191 0.53 7.94 -7.90
CA GLY A 191 0.49 8.78 -6.72
C GLY A 191 0.78 10.23 -7.05
N LEU A 192 0.08 11.12 -6.37
CA LEU A 192 0.33 12.56 -6.38
C LEU A 192 0.33 13.03 -4.92
N MET A 193 1.28 13.89 -4.58
CA MET A 193 1.40 14.48 -3.26
C MET A 193 1.84 15.93 -3.39
N VAL A 194 1.12 16.81 -2.71
CA VAL A 194 1.49 18.23 -2.59
C VAL A 194 1.80 18.48 -1.13
N GLN A 195 3.06 18.79 -0.82
CA GLN A 195 3.51 19.12 0.52
C GLN A 195 3.67 20.62 0.69
N ASN A 196 3.40 21.07 1.91
CA ASN A 196 3.52 22.46 2.34
C ASN A 196 2.72 23.41 1.44
N PHE A 197 1.46 23.07 1.15
CA PHE A 197 0.66 23.85 0.21
C PHE A 197 0.02 25.10 0.83
N LEU A 198 0.03 25.25 2.16
CA LEU A 198 -0.49 26.44 2.84
C LEU A 198 0.44 27.63 2.60
N LEU A 199 -0.12 28.74 2.10
CA LEU A 199 0.65 29.95 1.82
C LEU A 199 1.15 30.59 3.12
N SER A 200 2.33 31.21 3.08
CA SER A 200 2.91 31.92 4.22
C SER A 200 2.05 33.10 4.69
N SER A 201 1.31 33.75 3.78
CA SER A 201 0.32 34.79 4.12
C SER A 201 -0.89 34.26 4.90
N LEU A 202 -1.16 32.96 4.84
CA LEU A 202 -2.21 32.27 5.60
C LEU A 202 -1.64 31.52 6.82
N GLY A 203 -0.39 31.77 7.17
CA GLY A 203 0.30 31.17 8.32
C GLY A 203 1.13 29.92 8.02
N GLY A 204 1.29 29.55 6.74
CA GLY A 204 2.20 28.49 6.29
C GLY A 204 3.67 28.87 6.39
N LYS A 205 4.18 29.08 7.61
CA LYS A 205 5.52 29.54 7.94
C LYS A 205 5.90 29.15 9.37
N VAL A 206 7.19 29.18 9.67
CA VAL A 206 7.73 29.13 11.03
C VAL A 206 7.96 30.56 11.51
N ILE A 207 7.53 30.84 12.74
CA ILE A 207 7.73 32.13 13.41
C ILE A 207 8.60 31.88 14.64
N TRP A 208 9.72 32.59 14.70
CA TRP A 208 10.70 32.52 15.78
C TRP A 208 10.32 33.46 16.92
N ALA A 209 10.72 33.14 18.15
CA ALA A 209 10.44 33.97 19.32
C ALA A 209 11.13 35.35 19.22
N SER A 210 12.25 35.43 18.49
CA SER A 210 12.90 36.69 18.10
C SER A 210 12.11 37.56 17.12
N GLY A 211 11.03 37.02 16.53
CA GLY A 211 10.21 37.68 15.51
C GLY A 211 10.62 37.37 14.07
N GLY A 212 11.66 36.56 13.86
CA GLY A 212 12.04 36.07 12.54
C GLY A 212 10.95 35.19 11.91
N GLU A 213 10.80 35.25 10.59
CA GLU A 213 9.86 34.41 9.84
C GLU A 213 10.58 33.61 8.76
N GLU A 214 10.25 32.33 8.67
CA GLU A 214 10.78 31.42 7.65
C GLU A 214 9.67 30.70 6.92
N SER A 215 9.73 30.74 5.59
CA SER A 215 8.80 30.01 4.73
C SER A 215 9.15 28.52 4.69
N ILE A 216 8.16 27.68 4.39
CA ILE A 216 8.39 26.24 4.23
C ILE A 216 8.30 25.91 2.73
N PRO A 217 9.30 25.25 2.12
CA PRO A 217 9.29 24.93 0.70
C PRO A 217 8.09 24.06 0.31
N LYS A 218 7.33 24.52 -0.69
CA LYS A 218 6.22 23.77 -1.28
C LYS A 218 6.77 22.73 -2.24
N GLN A 219 6.44 21.47 -2.02
CA GLN A 219 6.95 20.37 -2.84
C GLN A 219 5.81 19.65 -3.54
N LEU A 220 6.02 19.34 -4.82
CA LEU A 220 5.15 18.47 -5.60
C LEU A 220 5.89 17.16 -5.82
N ARG A 221 5.23 16.03 -5.58
CA ARG A 221 5.75 14.70 -5.86
C ARG A 221 4.72 13.87 -6.61
N MET A 222 5.17 13.22 -7.67
CA MET A 222 4.39 12.34 -8.53
C MET A 222 5.10 11.00 -8.64
N GLY A 223 4.36 9.91 -8.75
CA GLY A 223 5.00 8.61 -8.93
C GLY A 223 4.07 7.52 -9.42
N ILE A 224 4.66 6.37 -9.69
CA ILE A 224 4.00 5.16 -10.15
C ILE A 224 4.57 3.95 -9.40
N ALA A 225 3.71 3.01 -9.03
CA ALA A 225 4.08 1.78 -8.36
C ALA A 225 3.33 0.60 -9.00
N SER A 226 4.02 -0.50 -9.31
CA SER A 226 3.42 -1.64 -9.98
C SER A 226 3.95 -2.99 -9.50
N ARG A 227 3.02 -3.93 -9.27
CA ARG A 227 3.29 -5.38 -9.08
C ARG A 227 2.78 -6.21 -10.26
N ARG A 228 2.59 -5.58 -11.42
CA ARG A 228 1.97 -6.22 -12.59
C ARG A 228 2.87 -7.28 -13.23
N LEU A 229 4.18 -7.06 -13.23
CA LEU A 229 5.15 -8.01 -13.80
C LEU A 229 5.12 -9.33 -13.02
N ARG A 230 5.22 -9.25 -11.70
CA ARG A 230 5.15 -10.37 -10.75
C ARG A 230 4.58 -9.88 -9.44
N SER A 231 3.76 -10.69 -8.76
CA SER A 231 3.14 -10.31 -7.49
C SER A 231 4.15 -10.13 -6.34
N ASP A 232 5.31 -10.79 -6.42
CA ASP A 232 6.40 -10.71 -5.45
C ASP A 232 7.44 -9.62 -5.79
N VAL A 233 7.25 -8.87 -6.87
CA VAL A 233 8.15 -7.78 -7.29
C VAL A 233 7.37 -6.48 -7.38
N LEU A 234 7.75 -5.49 -6.58
CA LEU A 234 7.27 -4.12 -6.68
C LEU A 234 8.30 -3.29 -7.43
N LEU A 235 7.85 -2.61 -8.49
CA LEU A 235 8.59 -1.56 -9.16
C LEU A 235 7.98 -0.22 -8.76
N ALA A 236 8.81 0.77 -8.44
CA ALA A 236 8.36 2.12 -8.11
C ALA A 236 9.28 3.18 -8.71
N ALA A 237 8.70 4.31 -9.12
CA ALA A 237 9.45 5.47 -9.56
C ALA A 237 8.69 6.76 -9.22
N ASP A 238 9.41 7.76 -8.73
CA ASP A 238 8.87 9.07 -8.39
C ASP A 238 9.72 10.20 -9.01
N VAL A 239 9.08 11.35 -9.20
CA VAL A 239 9.72 12.63 -9.45
C VAL A 239 9.20 13.64 -8.43
N ASP A 240 10.08 14.48 -7.88
CA ASP A 240 9.67 15.58 -7.02
C ASP A 240 10.42 16.88 -7.31
N THR A 241 9.75 18.00 -7.03
CA THR A 241 10.23 19.35 -7.32
C THR A 241 9.71 20.35 -6.29
N TYR A 242 10.43 21.45 -6.10
CA TYR A 242 10.01 22.57 -5.27
C TYR A 242 9.36 23.65 -6.13
N VAL A 243 8.05 23.83 -5.97
CA VAL A 243 7.25 24.76 -6.80
C VAL A 243 7.66 26.21 -6.56
N ASN A 244 8.00 26.56 -5.31
CA ASN A 244 8.44 27.91 -4.92
C ASN A 244 9.97 28.07 -4.90
N ARG A 245 10.73 27.08 -5.37
CA ARG A 245 12.20 27.16 -5.51
C ARG A 245 12.64 26.63 -6.88
N PRO A 246 12.31 27.33 -7.98
CA PRO A 246 12.53 26.83 -9.34
C PRO A 246 14.02 26.63 -9.72
N THR A 247 14.95 27.18 -8.93
CA THR A 247 16.39 26.93 -9.09
C THR A 247 16.83 25.57 -8.59
N TYR A 248 16.01 24.89 -7.77
CA TYR A 248 16.29 23.53 -7.32
C TYR A 248 15.85 22.53 -8.39
N PRO A 249 16.75 21.66 -8.89
CA PRO A 249 16.39 20.71 -9.92
C PRO A 249 15.39 19.67 -9.40
N ALA A 250 14.56 19.16 -10.30
CA ALA A 250 13.72 18.01 -10.00
C ALA A 250 14.59 16.79 -9.65
N ARG A 251 14.15 16.03 -8.65
CA ARG A 251 14.80 14.79 -8.21
C ARG A 251 14.04 13.60 -8.75
N ILE A 252 14.79 12.56 -9.10
CA ILE A 252 14.24 11.30 -9.61
C ILE A 252 14.58 10.19 -8.64
N HIS A 253 13.58 9.38 -8.33
CA HIS A 253 13.68 8.22 -7.48
C HIS A 253 13.18 7.00 -8.23
N ALA A 254 13.90 5.89 -8.13
CA ALA A 254 13.45 4.62 -8.69
C ALA A 254 13.87 3.47 -7.79
N GLY A 255 13.06 2.43 -7.70
CA GLY A 255 13.35 1.29 -6.85
C GLY A 255 12.59 0.03 -7.20
N VAL A 256 13.18 -1.08 -6.75
CA VAL A 256 12.64 -2.42 -6.86
C VAL A 256 12.65 -3.06 -5.49
N GLU A 257 11.53 -3.64 -5.08
CA GLU A 257 11.45 -4.54 -3.93
C GLU A 257 11.09 -5.94 -4.43
N TRP A 258 11.95 -6.91 -4.13
CA TRP A 258 11.71 -8.32 -4.42
C TRP A 258 11.52 -9.10 -3.13
N GLN A 259 10.31 -9.62 -2.95
CA GLN A 259 9.95 -10.50 -1.84
C GLN A 259 10.35 -11.94 -2.18
N ILE A 260 11.60 -12.29 -1.90
CA ILE A 260 12.17 -13.63 -2.19
C ILE A 260 11.33 -14.74 -1.54
N ILE A 261 10.93 -14.52 -0.29
CA ILE A 261 10.00 -15.36 0.47
C ILE A 261 9.10 -14.46 1.31
N PRO A 262 7.92 -14.91 1.78
CA PRO A 262 6.99 -14.07 2.55
C PRO A 262 7.57 -13.37 3.79
N THR A 263 8.68 -13.88 4.32
CA THR A 263 9.38 -13.35 5.48
C THR A 263 10.59 -12.48 5.14
N PHE A 264 11.08 -12.47 3.88
CA PHE A 264 12.33 -11.80 3.53
C PHE A 264 12.23 -11.09 2.17
N SER A 265 12.71 -9.85 2.13
CA SER A 265 12.73 -9.00 0.94
C SER A 265 14.10 -8.36 0.73
N LEU A 266 14.48 -8.23 -0.53
CA LEU A 266 15.62 -7.41 -0.98
C LEU A 266 15.10 -6.20 -1.73
N ARG A 267 15.85 -5.10 -1.62
CA ARG A 267 15.52 -3.83 -2.26
C ARG A 267 16.75 -3.22 -2.89
N LEU A 268 16.56 -2.68 -4.08
CA LEU A 268 17.54 -1.90 -4.81
C LEU A 268 16.89 -0.61 -5.25
N GLY A 269 17.64 0.48 -5.19
CA GLY A 269 17.12 1.80 -5.50
C GLY A 269 18.14 2.72 -6.12
N PHE A 270 17.64 3.84 -6.59
CA PHE A 270 18.40 4.94 -7.16
C PHE A 270 17.73 6.25 -6.75
N ASP A 271 18.45 7.08 -5.99
CA ASP A 271 18.02 8.41 -5.54
C ASP A 271 18.94 9.47 -6.13
N ASN A 272 18.49 10.11 -7.21
CA ASN A 272 19.17 11.24 -7.84
C ASN A 272 20.70 11.03 -8.02
N SER A 273 21.09 9.88 -8.59
CA SER A 273 22.49 9.41 -8.78
C SER A 273 23.07 8.51 -7.69
N ASN A 274 22.38 8.35 -6.56
CA ASN A 274 22.85 7.51 -5.46
C ASN A 274 22.21 6.12 -5.51
N PRO A 275 22.98 5.04 -5.72
CA PRO A 275 22.46 3.69 -5.66
C PRO A 275 22.17 3.32 -4.20
N THR A 276 21.00 2.74 -3.92
CA THR A 276 20.64 2.32 -2.57
C THR A 276 20.35 0.82 -2.51
N PHE A 277 20.51 0.27 -1.31
CA PHE A 277 20.25 -1.14 -1.02
C PHE A 277 19.41 -1.24 0.25
N GLY A 278 18.55 -2.24 0.33
CA GLY A 278 17.84 -2.53 1.57
C GLY A 278 17.37 -3.96 1.69
N THR A 279 17.03 -4.34 2.91
CA THR A 279 16.48 -5.65 3.25
C THR A 279 15.30 -5.49 4.19
N GLY A 280 14.34 -6.40 4.13
CA GLY A 280 13.22 -6.43 5.06
C GLY A 280 12.98 -7.83 5.58
N LEU A 281 12.85 -7.98 6.89
CA LEU A 281 12.55 -9.23 7.57
C LEU A 281 11.21 -9.12 8.29
N LYS A 282 10.25 -9.97 7.91
CA LYS A 282 8.92 -10.03 8.52
C LYS A 282 8.79 -11.25 9.42
N ILE A 283 8.56 -11.01 10.71
CA ILE A 283 8.34 -12.04 11.74
C ILE A 283 6.96 -11.81 12.36
N GLY A 284 5.99 -12.63 11.96
CA GLY A 284 4.60 -12.45 12.39
C GLY A 284 4.01 -11.13 11.89
N GLN A 285 3.72 -10.22 12.82
CA GLN A 285 3.17 -8.88 12.55
C GLN A 285 4.26 -7.80 12.54
N PHE A 286 5.48 -8.14 12.93
CA PHE A 286 6.60 -7.22 12.97
C PHE A 286 7.39 -7.26 11.67
N VAL A 287 7.83 -6.09 11.21
CA VAL A 287 8.71 -5.93 10.06
C VAL A 287 9.93 -5.14 10.50
N PHE A 288 11.10 -5.70 10.26
CA PHE A 288 12.39 -5.06 10.48
C PHE A 288 12.96 -4.70 9.11
N ASP A 289 13.09 -3.42 8.83
CA ASP A 289 13.66 -2.94 7.58
C ASP A 289 15.02 -2.29 7.84
N TYR A 290 15.97 -2.58 6.97
CA TYR A 290 17.29 -1.97 6.92
C TYR A 290 17.51 -1.36 5.54
N ALA A 291 18.14 -0.19 5.49
CA ALA A 291 18.61 0.39 4.25
C ALA A 291 19.98 1.03 4.40
N TYR A 292 20.71 0.99 3.29
CA TYR A 292 21.99 1.60 3.08
C TYR A 292 21.86 2.62 1.94
N HIS A 293 22.20 3.87 2.24
CA HIS A 293 22.18 4.98 1.29
C HIS A 293 23.56 5.67 1.32
N PRO A 294 24.39 5.47 0.29
CA PRO A 294 25.65 6.18 0.11
C PRO A 294 25.42 7.50 -0.65
N TYR A 295 26.13 8.56 -0.26
CA TYR A 295 26.16 9.80 -1.05
C TYR A 295 27.38 9.77 -1.99
N PHE A 296 27.11 9.58 -3.29
CA PHE A 296 28.14 9.46 -4.32
C PHE A 296 28.97 10.75 -4.39
N GLY A 297 30.30 10.63 -4.28
CA GLY A 297 31.23 11.75 -4.17
C GLY A 297 31.78 11.99 -2.76
N PHE A 298 31.13 11.45 -1.72
CA PHE A 298 31.56 11.55 -0.32
C PHE A 298 31.57 10.16 0.31
N ARG A 299 32.64 9.40 0.06
CA ARG A 299 32.74 7.97 0.45
C ARG A 299 32.68 7.74 1.97
N ASP A 300 33.01 8.75 2.77
CA ASP A 300 32.97 8.70 4.24
C ASP A 300 31.58 9.04 4.80
N ILE A 301 30.63 9.42 3.94
CA ILE A 301 29.27 9.81 4.30
C ILE A 301 28.32 8.71 3.83
N THR A 302 28.30 7.61 4.57
CA THR A 302 27.36 6.51 4.37
C THR A 302 26.31 6.50 5.46
N THR A 303 25.04 6.41 5.08
CA THR A 303 23.95 6.46 6.05
C THR A 303 23.21 5.12 6.11
N HIS A 304 22.98 4.65 7.33
CA HIS A 304 22.24 3.42 7.62
C HIS A 304 20.90 3.77 8.27
N TYR A 305 19.83 3.17 7.77
CA TYR A 305 18.47 3.38 8.28
C TYR A 305 17.94 2.07 8.84
N PHE A 306 17.37 2.13 10.05
CA PHE A 306 16.75 0.99 10.71
C PHE A 306 15.31 1.32 11.03
N SER A 307 14.37 0.49 10.59
CA SER A 307 12.95 0.65 10.91
C SER A 307 12.39 -0.59 11.58
N LEU A 308 11.50 -0.35 12.54
CA LEU A 308 10.65 -1.36 13.14
C LEU A 308 9.20 -0.97 12.89
N SER A 309 8.43 -1.90 12.33
CA SER A 309 7.01 -1.69 12.10
C SER A 309 6.17 -2.82 12.67
N PHE A 310 4.97 -2.48 13.12
CA PHE A 310 3.91 -3.42 13.42
C PHE A 310 2.80 -3.26 12.38
N ILE A 311 2.35 -4.36 11.79
CA ILE A 311 1.26 -4.38 10.80
C ILE A 311 0.22 -5.40 11.28
N GLU A 312 -0.95 -4.91 11.68
CA GLU A 312 -2.08 -5.76 12.05
C GLU A 312 -2.46 -6.67 10.87
N LYS A 313 -2.72 -7.95 11.17
CA LYS A 313 -3.18 -8.90 10.16
C LYS A 313 -4.54 -8.48 9.61
N GLU A 314 -4.64 -8.44 8.29
CA GLU A 314 -5.95 -8.40 7.65
C GLU A 314 -6.63 -9.76 7.86
N VAL A 315 -7.65 -9.79 8.72
CA VAL A 315 -8.55 -10.94 8.81
C VAL A 315 -9.32 -10.99 7.50
N VAL A 316 -8.95 -11.92 6.62
CA VAL A 316 -9.79 -12.26 5.47
C VAL A 316 -11.04 -12.92 6.06
N GLU A 317 -12.12 -12.15 6.24
CA GLU A 317 -13.43 -12.74 6.45
C GLU A 317 -13.72 -13.60 5.22
N LEU A 318 -13.62 -14.92 5.38
CA LEU A 318 -14.13 -15.85 4.39
C LEU A 318 -15.59 -15.45 4.15
N PRO A 319 -16.04 -15.29 2.89
CA PRO A 319 -17.42 -14.95 2.62
C PRO A 319 -18.27 -15.95 3.39
N LYS A 320 -19.09 -15.44 4.34
CA LYS A 320 -20.06 -16.29 5.05
C LYS A 320 -20.82 -17.01 3.96
N LYS A 321 -20.60 -18.31 3.86
CA LYS A 321 -21.32 -19.15 2.92
C LYS A 321 -22.78 -18.96 3.33
N VAL A 322 -23.53 -18.20 2.54
CA VAL A 322 -24.98 -18.14 2.68
C VAL A 322 -25.42 -19.56 2.38
N VAL A 323 -25.59 -20.35 3.44
CA VAL A 323 -26.37 -21.57 3.35
C VAL A 323 -27.77 -21.03 3.13
N GLU A 324 -28.17 -20.92 1.87
CA GLU A 324 -29.59 -20.76 1.55
C GLU A 324 -30.30 -21.87 2.34
N ALA A 325 -31.13 -21.46 3.30
CA ALA A 325 -32.02 -22.39 3.96
C ALA A 325 -32.76 -23.14 2.85
N PRO A 326 -32.89 -24.48 2.92
CA PRO A 326 -33.68 -25.21 1.95
C PRO A 326 -35.03 -24.51 1.88
N LYS A 327 -35.40 -24.03 0.68
CA LYS A 327 -36.71 -23.42 0.46
C LYS A 327 -37.74 -24.42 0.99
N THR A 328 -38.41 -24.06 2.07
CA THR A 328 -39.59 -24.78 2.52
C THR A 328 -40.58 -24.68 1.38
N ILE A 329 -40.76 -25.77 0.64
CA ILE A 329 -41.86 -25.89 -0.31
C ILE A 329 -43.10 -25.89 0.57
N ALA A 330 -43.78 -24.75 0.65
CA ALA A 330 -45.10 -24.67 1.24
C ALA A 330 -46.00 -25.55 0.36
N LEU A 331 -46.36 -26.73 0.86
CA LEU A 331 -47.47 -27.50 0.31
C LEU A 331 -48.73 -26.70 0.61
N THR A 332 -49.18 -25.89 -0.35
CA THR A 332 -50.55 -25.39 -0.35
C THR A 332 -51.48 -26.60 -0.48
N PRO A 333 -52.44 -26.81 0.42
CA PRO A 333 -53.42 -27.86 0.25
C PRO A 333 -54.32 -27.46 -0.92
N GLU A 334 -54.20 -28.21 -2.02
CA GLU A 334 -55.06 -28.09 -3.18
C GLU A 334 -56.46 -28.58 -2.75
N VAL A 335 -57.40 -27.65 -2.64
CA VAL A 335 -58.81 -27.96 -2.41
C VAL A 335 -59.36 -28.56 -3.68
N ILE A 336 -59.55 -29.89 -3.66
CA ILE A 336 -60.24 -30.61 -4.72
C ILE A 336 -61.73 -30.27 -4.64
N THR A 337 -62.23 -29.50 -5.60
CA THR A 337 -63.65 -29.47 -5.94
C THR A 337 -63.86 -30.23 -7.26
N PRO A 338 -64.83 -31.16 -7.35
CA PRO A 338 -65.03 -31.95 -8.54
C PRO A 338 -65.94 -31.21 -9.51
N ALA A 339 -65.51 -31.06 -10.76
CA ALA A 339 -66.43 -30.82 -11.87
C ALA A 339 -65.90 -31.53 -13.12
N LEU A 340 -66.56 -32.64 -13.44
CA LEU A 340 -66.44 -33.39 -14.69
C LEU A 340 -66.62 -32.48 -15.90
N LYS A 341 -65.71 -32.58 -16.87
CA LYS A 341 -66.07 -32.60 -18.30
C LYS A 341 -65.20 -33.62 -19.02
N VAL A 342 -65.87 -34.67 -19.47
CA VAL A 342 -65.36 -35.69 -20.40
C VAL A 342 -65.35 -35.06 -21.80
N ILE A 343 -64.19 -35.02 -22.46
CA ILE A 343 -64.12 -35.08 -23.93
C ILE A 343 -63.05 -36.10 -24.27
N VAL A 344 -63.50 -37.17 -24.93
CA VAL A 344 -62.69 -38.24 -25.52
C VAL A 344 -62.36 -37.83 -26.95
N THR A 345 -61.09 -37.85 -27.33
CA THR A 345 -60.66 -38.22 -28.69
C THR A 345 -59.28 -38.91 -28.67
N THR A 346 -59.22 -40.00 -29.43
CA THR A 346 -58.11 -40.93 -29.71
C THR A 346 -57.07 -40.36 -30.71
N PRO A 347 -55.93 -41.05 -30.97
CA PRO A 347 -54.65 -40.42 -31.29
C PRO A 347 -54.37 -40.27 -32.80
N GLU A 348 -53.53 -39.30 -33.15
CA GLU A 348 -52.86 -39.21 -34.45
C GLU A 348 -51.34 -39.17 -34.30
N ALA A 349 -50.67 -39.87 -35.22
CA ALA A 349 -49.24 -40.01 -35.35
C ALA A 349 -48.81 -39.58 -36.76
N ILE A 350 -47.85 -38.64 -36.88
CA ILE A 350 -46.93 -38.43 -38.04
C ILE A 350 -45.70 -37.67 -37.48
N SER A 351 -44.53 -38.31 -37.33
CA SER A 351 -43.41 -38.39 -38.29
C SER A 351 -42.78 -37.06 -38.71
N SER A 352 -41.52 -36.85 -38.33
CA SER A 352 -40.43 -36.60 -39.30
C SER A 352 -39.07 -36.73 -38.61
N ALA A 353 -38.18 -37.46 -39.29
CA ALA A 353 -36.80 -37.69 -38.90
C ALA A 353 -35.89 -36.71 -39.62
N GLU A 354 -34.91 -36.13 -38.92
CA GLU A 354 -33.71 -35.61 -39.55
C GLU A 354 -32.46 -36.16 -38.86
N LYS A 355 -31.63 -36.80 -39.68
CA LYS A 355 -30.36 -37.46 -39.32
C LYS A 355 -29.27 -36.39 -39.15
N PHE A 356 -28.64 -36.33 -37.98
CA PHE A 356 -27.35 -35.65 -37.82
C PHE A 356 -26.23 -36.68 -37.58
N LYS A 357 -25.18 -36.62 -38.40
CA LYS A 357 -23.98 -37.46 -38.31
C LYS A 357 -23.11 -37.03 -37.11
N PRO A 358 -22.52 -37.95 -36.33
CA PRO A 358 -21.60 -37.58 -35.26
C PRO A 358 -20.18 -37.45 -35.82
N SER A 359 -19.67 -36.23 -35.94
CA SER A 359 -18.24 -35.99 -36.14
C SER A 359 -17.71 -34.95 -35.17
N GLN A 360 -16.96 -35.46 -34.20
CA GLN A 360 -15.87 -34.81 -33.47
C GLN A 360 -16.21 -33.63 -32.56
N LEU A 361 -16.65 -33.95 -31.35
CA LEU A 361 -16.42 -33.12 -30.17
C LEU A 361 -15.51 -33.89 -29.21
N LYS A 362 -14.23 -33.48 -29.14
CA LYS A 362 -13.29 -33.90 -28.10
C LYS A 362 -13.92 -33.57 -26.74
N MET A 363 -14.23 -34.61 -25.96
CA MET A 363 -14.74 -34.48 -24.60
C MET A 363 -13.73 -33.68 -23.74
N SER A 364 -14.06 -32.42 -23.48
CA SER A 364 -13.48 -31.63 -22.40
C SER A 364 -13.96 -32.22 -21.08
N THR A 365 -13.19 -33.15 -20.49
CA THR A 365 -13.48 -33.65 -19.14
C THR A 365 -13.34 -32.51 -18.13
N LYS A 366 -14.47 -32.04 -17.59
CA LYS A 366 -14.55 -31.06 -16.50
C LYS A 366 -13.74 -31.57 -15.31
N ARG A 367 -12.60 -30.93 -15.01
CA ARG A 367 -11.78 -31.28 -13.85
C ARG A 367 -12.48 -30.77 -12.59
N VAL A 368 -12.76 -31.67 -11.65
CA VAL A 368 -13.28 -31.32 -10.32
C VAL A 368 -12.09 -31.06 -9.42
N PHE A 369 -12.12 -29.96 -8.68
CA PHE A 369 -11.09 -29.60 -7.71
C PHE A 369 -11.67 -29.60 -6.29
N HIS A 370 -10.82 -29.93 -5.33
CA HIS A 370 -11.14 -29.89 -3.91
C HIS A 370 -10.10 -29.05 -3.17
N TYR A 371 -10.56 -28.08 -2.39
CA TYR A 371 -9.70 -27.24 -1.55
C TYR A 371 -9.55 -27.87 -0.17
N VAL A 372 -8.31 -28.13 0.23
CA VAL A 372 -8.00 -28.78 1.52
C VAL A 372 -8.24 -27.80 2.67
N SER A 373 -9.18 -28.14 3.54
CA SER A 373 -9.51 -27.39 4.76
C SER A 373 -8.52 -27.66 5.88
N ASN A 374 -8.45 -26.78 6.88
CA ASN A 374 -7.57 -26.99 8.03
C ASN A 374 -8.01 -28.23 8.83
N GLY A 375 -7.09 -29.17 9.07
CA GLY A 375 -7.37 -30.45 9.76
C GLY A 375 -7.98 -31.55 8.88
N GLU A 376 -8.26 -31.30 7.60
CA GLU A 376 -8.82 -32.30 6.68
C GLU A 376 -7.74 -33.30 6.24
N THR A 377 -8.03 -34.60 6.39
CA THR A 377 -7.07 -35.66 6.03
C THR A 377 -7.36 -36.20 4.63
N LEU A 378 -6.35 -36.87 4.03
CA LEU A 378 -6.54 -37.57 2.77
C LEU A 378 -7.66 -38.63 2.84
N ARG A 379 -7.86 -39.23 4.01
CA ARG A 379 -8.92 -40.20 4.28
C ARG A 379 -10.30 -39.55 4.15
N ASP A 380 -10.49 -38.38 4.74
CA ASP A 380 -11.77 -37.66 4.71
C ASP A 380 -12.16 -37.30 3.28
N ILE A 381 -11.19 -36.84 2.49
CA ILE A 381 -11.37 -36.49 1.08
C ILE A 381 -11.77 -37.72 0.26
N LEU A 382 -11.07 -38.84 0.45
CA LEU A 382 -11.37 -40.07 -0.29
C LEU A 382 -12.74 -40.64 0.06
N LEU A 383 -13.12 -40.62 1.35
CA LEU A 383 -14.46 -41.03 1.78
C LEU A 383 -15.54 -40.11 1.20
N LYS A 384 -15.29 -38.80 1.15
CA LYS A 384 -16.22 -37.82 0.57
C LYS A 384 -16.49 -38.03 -0.91
N TYR A 385 -15.46 -38.30 -1.72
CA TYR A 385 -15.61 -38.37 -3.19
C TYR A 385 -15.80 -39.79 -3.74
N TYR A 386 -15.30 -40.81 -3.04
CA TYR A 386 -15.31 -42.18 -3.54
C TYR A 386 -15.97 -43.18 -2.58
N GLY A 387 -16.36 -42.76 -1.37
CA GLY A 387 -16.93 -43.65 -0.35
C GLY A 387 -15.95 -44.70 0.19
N THR A 388 -14.66 -44.61 -0.16
CA THR A 388 -13.65 -45.60 0.21
C THR A 388 -12.25 -44.97 0.26
N THR A 389 -11.39 -45.49 1.13
CA THR A 389 -9.97 -45.09 1.23
C THR A 389 -9.05 -45.89 0.31
N LYS A 390 -9.58 -46.92 -0.39
CA LYS A 390 -8.80 -47.87 -1.19
C LYS A 390 -7.87 -47.20 -2.22
N TYR A 391 -8.27 -46.04 -2.75
CA TYR A 391 -7.55 -45.35 -3.82
C TYR A 391 -6.45 -44.37 -3.36
N TYR A 392 -6.11 -44.35 -2.06
CA TYR A 392 -5.24 -43.30 -1.51
C TYR A 392 -3.88 -43.18 -2.18
N LYS A 393 -3.23 -44.29 -2.54
CA LYS A 393 -1.90 -44.27 -3.20
C LYS A 393 -1.95 -43.61 -4.58
N LYS A 394 -2.91 -44.00 -5.41
CA LYS A 394 -3.07 -43.46 -6.78
C LYS A 394 -3.55 -42.01 -6.75
N PHE A 395 -4.47 -41.69 -5.85
CA PHE A 395 -4.93 -40.33 -5.64
C PHE A 395 -3.80 -39.40 -5.17
N ALA A 396 -2.95 -39.86 -4.25
CA ALA A 396 -1.78 -39.12 -3.77
C ALA A 396 -0.77 -38.86 -4.90
N ALA A 397 -0.47 -39.88 -5.71
CA ALA A 397 0.43 -39.76 -6.85
C ALA A 397 -0.06 -38.73 -7.89
N LEU A 398 -1.34 -38.77 -8.25
CA LEU A 398 -1.95 -37.84 -9.20
C LEU A 398 -1.96 -36.38 -8.72
N ASN A 399 -1.86 -36.17 -7.42
CA ASN A 399 -1.85 -34.85 -6.79
C ASN A 399 -0.47 -34.41 -6.27
N GLY A 400 0.58 -35.17 -6.58
CA GLY A 400 1.94 -34.89 -6.14
C GLY A 400 2.10 -34.85 -4.62
N ILE A 401 1.32 -35.67 -3.89
CA ILE A 401 1.39 -35.78 -2.43
C ILE A 401 2.47 -36.82 -2.09
N LYS A 402 3.60 -36.35 -1.54
CA LYS A 402 4.75 -37.22 -1.18
C LYS A 402 4.53 -37.97 0.13
N ASN A 403 3.89 -37.35 1.12
CA ASN A 403 3.56 -37.97 2.40
C ASN A 403 2.04 -37.98 2.60
N VAL A 404 1.43 -39.16 2.61
CA VAL A 404 -0.02 -39.34 2.72
C VAL A 404 -0.59 -38.97 4.09
N HIS A 405 0.27 -38.89 5.12
CA HIS A 405 -0.10 -38.46 6.47
C HIS A 405 0.00 -36.95 6.67
N PHE A 406 0.59 -36.22 5.71
CA PHE A 406 0.81 -34.79 5.82
C PHE A 406 0.22 -34.06 4.62
N LEU A 407 -1.00 -33.56 4.80
CA LEU A 407 -1.70 -32.77 3.80
C LEU A 407 -1.69 -31.29 4.23
N LEU A 408 -1.11 -30.43 3.39
CA LEU A 408 -1.02 -28.99 3.65
C LEU A 408 -2.39 -28.34 3.40
N PRO A 409 -3.00 -27.68 4.40
CA PRO A 409 -4.19 -26.87 4.21
C PRO A 409 -3.94 -25.77 3.17
N GLY A 410 -4.95 -25.43 2.39
CA GLY A 410 -4.84 -24.38 1.36
C GLY A 410 -4.43 -24.84 -0.03
N LYS A 411 -4.15 -26.15 -0.22
CA LYS A 411 -3.85 -26.73 -1.53
C LYS A 411 -5.13 -27.13 -2.26
N TYR A 412 -5.17 -26.93 -3.58
CA TYR A 412 -6.18 -27.56 -4.44
C TYR A 412 -5.71 -28.93 -4.90
N LEU A 413 -6.57 -29.93 -4.71
CA LEU A 413 -6.41 -31.28 -5.21
C LEU A 413 -7.34 -31.50 -6.39
N ILE A 414 -6.82 -32.14 -7.43
CA ILE A 414 -7.61 -32.66 -8.54
C ILE A 414 -8.34 -33.90 -8.03
N ILE A 415 -9.65 -33.94 -8.22
CA ILE A 415 -10.49 -35.12 -8.00
C ILE A 415 -10.63 -35.84 -9.34
N PRO A 416 -9.80 -36.89 -9.60
CA PRO A 416 -9.92 -37.65 -10.83
C PRO A 416 -11.24 -38.45 -10.85
N PRO A 417 -11.81 -38.71 -12.04
CA PRO A 417 -12.89 -39.67 -12.19
C PRO A 417 -12.50 -41.04 -11.63
N LYS A 418 -13.46 -41.77 -11.04
CA LYS A 418 -13.22 -43.04 -10.35
C LYS A 418 -12.55 -44.07 -11.27
N GLU A 419 -12.88 -44.05 -12.56
CA GLU A 419 -12.34 -44.95 -13.59
C GLU A 419 -10.81 -44.79 -13.74
N LYS A 420 -10.26 -43.61 -13.47
CA LYS A 420 -8.80 -43.38 -13.51
C LYS A 420 -8.07 -43.93 -12.27
N LEU A 421 -8.79 -44.17 -11.18
CA LEU A 421 -8.24 -44.73 -9.95
C LEU A 421 -8.31 -46.27 -9.94
N GLU A 422 -9.21 -46.85 -10.74
CA GLU A 422 -9.45 -48.30 -10.81
C GLU A 422 -8.60 -49.03 -11.85
N LYS A 423 -8.14 -48.36 -12.92
CA LYS A 423 -7.25 -48.99 -13.92
C LYS A 423 -5.93 -49.40 -13.26
N GLN A 424 -5.63 -50.71 -13.30
CA GLN A 424 -4.47 -51.34 -12.65
C GLN A 424 -3.15 -50.70 -13.06
#